data_AF-A0A2W2EBS7-F1
#
_entry.id   AF-A0A2W2EBS7-F1
#
_cell.length_a   1.000
_cell.length_b   1.000
_cell.length_c   1.000
_cell.angle_alpha   90.00
_cell.angle_beta   90.00
_cell.angle_gamma   90.00
#
_symmetry.space_group_name_H-M   'P 1'
#
loop_
_entity.id
_entity.type
_entity.pdbx_description
1 polymer ?
#
loop_
_entity_poly.entity_id
_entity_poly.type
_entity_poly.pdbx_seq_one_letter_code
_entity_poly.pdbx_strand_id
1 'polypeptide(L)'
;MGAFGARGLVYVGHVGTGFTDAVLDDLYARLAPLETDESPFCVPVPPEIARGSRWVRPELVGEVAFTVWTEERRLRNAVWRGLRPDKIPAEVIL
;
A
#
# COMPACT_ATOMS: atom_id res chain seq x y z
N MET A 1 2.05 -1.52 -0.95
CA MET A 1 0.60 -1.64 -0.70
C MET A 1 0.33 -2.92 0.08
N GLY A 2 -0.74 -2.95 0.87
CA GLY A 2 -1.14 -4.14 1.61
C GLY A 2 -2.66 -4.28 1.70
N ALA A 3 -3.10 -5.48 2.02
CA ALA A 3 -4.48 -5.80 2.38
C ALA A 3 -4.47 -6.69 3.63
N PHE A 4 -5.46 -6.53 4.51
CA PHE A 4 -5.53 -7.27 5.76
C PHE A 4 -5.95 -8.73 5.51
N GLY A 5 -5.15 -9.66 6.02
CA GLY A 5 -5.51 -11.07 6.15
C GLY A 5 -5.64 -11.46 7.61
N ALA A 6 -5.85 -12.76 7.87
CA ALA A 6 -6.07 -13.28 9.23
C ALA A 6 -4.97 -12.96 10.25
N ARG A 7 -3.73 -12.68 9.80
CA ARG A 7 -2.57 -12.41 10.65
C ARG A 7 -2.10 -10.96 10.64
N GLY A 8 -2.85 -10.07 9.99
CA GLY A 8 -2.49 -8.66 9.82
C GLY A 8 -2.27 -8.28 8.35
N LEU A 9 -1.57 -7.16 8.13
CA LEU A 9 -1.38 -6.59 6.81
C LEU A 9 -0.42 -7.45 5.97
N VAL A 10 -0.89 -7.92 4.82
CA VAL A 10 -0.11 -8.71 3.88
C VAL A 10 0.31 -7.83 2.70
N TYR A 11 1.57 -7.91 2.30
CA TYR A 11 2.08 -7.19 1.14
C TYR A 11 1.49 -7.74 -0.16
N VAL A 12 0.84 -6.87 -0.93
CA VAL A 12 0.17 -7.23 -2.19
C VAL A 12 0.81 -6.58 -3.41
N GLY A 13 1.95 -5.90 -3.26
CA GLY A 13 2.65 -5.24 -4.36
C GLY A 13 2.86 -3.73 -4.16
N HIS A 14 3.39 -3.08 -5.19
CA HIS A 14 3.58 -1.63 -5.26
C HIS A 14 2.88 -1.06 -6.49
N VAL A 15 2.62 0.25 -6.45
CA VAL A 15 2.02 1.03 -7.53
C VAL A 15 2.95 2.21 -7.80
N GLY A 16 3.27 2.46 -9.06
CA GLY A 16 4.18 3.53 -9.47
C GLY A 16 3.62 4.42 -10.59
N THR A 17 2.37 4.22 -10.98
CA THR A 17 1.71 4.92 -12.08
C THR A 17 0.31 5.38 -11.67
N GLY A 18 -0.27 6.29 -12.44
CA GLY A 18 -1.60 6.86 -12.17
C GLY A 18 -1.59 8.03 -11.18
N PHE A 19 -0.41 8.55 -10.85
CA PHE A 19 -0.25 9.73 -10.00
C PHE A 19 -0.02 10.98 -10.87
N THR A 20 -0.57 12.11 -10.43
CA THR A 20 -0.14 13.44 -10.84
C THR A 20 0.75 14.03 -9.74
N ASP A 21 1.56 15.04 -10.05
CA ASP A 21 2.43 15.69 -9.05
C ASP A 21 1.63 16.18 -7.82
N ALA A 22 0.49 16.84 -8.05
CA ALA A 22 -0.39 17.27 -6.96
C ALA A 22 -0.90 16.13 -6.07
N VAL A 23 -1.08 14.93 -6.62
CA VAL A 23 -1.51 13.75 -5.84
C VAL A 23 -0.33 13.20 -5.05
N LEU A 24 0.88 13.22 -5.61
CA LEU A 24 2.09 12.82 -4.89
C LEU A 24 2.35 13.75 -3.69
N ASP A 25 2.18 15.06 -3.87
CA ASP A 25 2.33 16.05 -2.80
C ASP A 25 1.30 15.85 -1.68
N ASP A 26 0.02 15.65 -2.03
CA ASP A 26 -1.04 15.36 -1.05
C ASP A 26 -0.78 14.05 -0.30
N LEU A 27 -0.39 12.98 -1.01
CA LEU A 27 -0.04 11.70 -0.38
C LEU A 27 1.16 11.84 0.54
N TYR A 28 2.21 12.56 0.12
CA TYR A 28 3.38 12.79 0.95
C TYR A 28 3.01 13.51 2.25
N ALA A 29 2.22 14.59 2.17
CA ALA A 29 1.78 15.34 3.34
C ALA A 29 0.95 14.49 4.32
N ARG A 30 0.11 13.57 3.80
CA ARG A 30 -0.70 12.66 4.64
C ARG A 30 0.11 11.50 5.23
N LEU A 31 1.11 11.00 4.50
CA LEU A 31 1.91 9.85 4.89
C LEU A 31 3.05 10.21 5.85
N ALA A 32 3.63 11.41 5.72
CA ALA A 32 4.71 11.89 6.59
C ALA A 32 4.41 11.73 8.10
N PRO A 33 3.25 12.13 8.65
CA PRO A 33 2.95 11.93 10.09
C PRO A 33 2.69 10.48 10.49
N LEU A 34 2.57 9.57 9.52
CA LEU A 34 2.37 8.14 9.73
C LEU A 34 3.67 7.35 9.68
N GLU A 35 4.81 7.98 9.41
CA GLU A 35 6.11 7.33 9.33
C GLU A 35 6.41 6.54 10.63
N THR A 36 6.98 5.35 10.47
CA THR A 36 7.32 4.42 11.55
C THR A 36 8.61 3.67 11.19
N ASP A 37 9.36 3.24 12.20
CA ASP A 37 10.59 2.48 11.99
C ASP A 37 10.32 1.00 11.65
N GLU A 38 9.19 0.47 12.11
CA GLU A 38 8.82 -0.92 11.92
C GLU A 38 7.93 -1.14 10.69
N SER A 39 8.21 -2.23 9.96
CA SER A 39 7.35 -2.66 8.85
C SER A 39 5.95 -3.04 9.37
N PRO A 40 4.86 -2.48 8.81
CA PRO A 40 3.50 -2.81 9.23
C PRO A 40 3.03 -4.18 8.73
N PHE A 41 3.80 -4.83 7.85
CA PHE A 41 3.42 -6.11 7.25
C PHE A 41 3.68 -7.28 8.20
N CYS A 42 2.72 -8.19 8.30
CA CYS A 42 2.80 -9.37 9.17
C CYS A 42 3.75 -10.47 8.64
N VAL A 43 4.19 -10.35 7.39
CA VAL A 43 5.21 -11.21 6.78
C VAL A 43 6.30 -10.29 6.24
N PRO A 44 7.60 -10.63 6.41
CA PRO A 44 8.69 -9.86 5.84
C PRO A 44 8.49 -9.61 4.35
N VAL A 45 8.55 -8.35 3.95
CA VAL A 45 8.56 -7.99 2.53
C VAL A 45 9.93 -8.35 1.91
N PRO A 46 9.98 -8.63 0.61
CA PRO A 46 11.24 -9.00 -0.04
C PRO A 46 12.35 -7.96 0.20
N PRO A 47 13.60 -8.36 0.50
CA PRO A 47 14.67 -7.43 0.87
C PRO A 47 14.93 -6.32 -0.14
N GLU A 48 14.74 -6.61 -1.44
CA GLU A 48 14.87 -5.64 -2.52
C GLU A 48 13.80 -4.54 -2.49
N ILE A 49 12.60 -4.86 -1.95
CA ILE A 49 11.52 -3.89 -1.74
C ILE A 49 11.73 -3.16 -0.40
N ALA A 50 12.17 -3.88 0.63
CA ALA A 50 12.44 -3.29 1.95
C ALA A 50 13.50 -2.19 1.87
N ARG A 51 14.54 -2.40 1.05
CA ARG A 51 15.64 -1.47 0.90
C ARG A 51 15.17 -0.13 0.32
N GLY A 52 15.32 0.94 1.10
CA GLY A 52 14.94 2.30 0.69
C GLY A 52 13.45 2.61 0.85
N SER A 53 12.65 1.67 1.36
CA SER A 53 11.27 1.95 1.74
C SER A 53 11.22 2.76 3.03
N ARG A 54 10.30 3.73 3.08
CA ARG A 54 9.84 4.35 4.33
C ARG A 54 8.56 3.67 4.77
N TRP A 55 8.53 3.17 6.00
CA TRP A 55 7.34 2.51 6.52
C TRP A 55 6.38 3.53 7.09
N VAL A 56 5.09 3.24 6.94
CA VAL A 56 4.01 4.06 7.49
C VAL A 56 3.02 3.17 8.21
N ARG A 57 2.34 3.73 9.24
CA ARG A 57 1.19 3.07 9.86
C ARG A 57 0.08 2.87 8.82
N PRO A 58 -0.59 1.70 8.79
CA PRO A 58 -1.56 1.35 7.75
C PRO A 58 -2.93 2.00 8.02
N GLU A 59 -2.98 3.33 8.00
CA GLU A 59 -4.17 4.13 8.34
C GLU A 59 -4.91 4.66 7.11
N LEU A 60 -4.25 4.72 5.95
CA LEU A 60 -4.85 5.23 4.71
C LEU A 60 -5.30 4.10 3.80
N VAL A 61 -6.50 4.23 3.25
CA VAL A 61 -7.03 3.34 2.21
C VAL A 61 -6.92 4.02 0.85
N GLY A 62 -6.34 3.29 -0.11
CA GLY A 62 -6.22 3.69 -1.50
C GLY A 62 -6.89 2.68 -2.43
N GLU A 63 -7.35 3.17 -3.57
CA GLU A 63 -7.88 2.36 -4.65
C GLU A 63 -6.87 2.25 -5.79
N VAL A 64 -6.75 1.04 -6.33
CA VAL A 64 -5.92 0.74 -7.51
C VAL A 64 -6.70 -0.10 -8.51
N ALA A 65 -6.49 0.16 -9.79
CA ALA A 65 -6.83 -0.76 -10.87
C ALA A 65 -5.61 -1.65 -11.14
N PHE A 66 -5.81 -2.93 -11.47
CA PHE A 66 -4.72 -3.86 -11.76
C PHE A 66 -5.19 -4.91 -12.79
N THR A 67 -4.26 -5.61 -13.43
CA THR A 67 -4.63 -6.57 -14.48
C THR A 67 -4.75 -8.00 -13.98
N VAL A 68 -3.91 -8.41 -13.02
CA VAL A 68 -3.86 -9.80 -12.57
C VAL A 68 -3.34 -9.94 -11.14
N TRP A 69 -3.87 -10.92 -10.42
CA TRP A 69 -3.29 -11.48 -9.21
C TRP A 69 -2.28 -12.57 -9.58
N THR A 70 -1.05 -12.48 -9.09
CA THR A 70 -0.06 -13.56 -9.26
C THR A 70 -0.34 -14.73 -8.32
N GLU A 71 0.30 -15.87 -8.58
CA GLU A 71 0.27 -17.03 -7.69
C GLU A 71 0.77 -16.70 -6.28
N GLU A 72 1.71 -15.78 -6.16
CA GLU A 72 2.22 -15.26 -4.89
C GLU A 72 1.32 -14.17 -4.26
N ARG A 73 0.07 -14.04 -4.73
CA ARG A 73 -0.93 -13.05 -4.28
C ARG A 73 -0.43 -11.61 -4.34
N ARG A 74 0.19 -11.24 -5.47
CA ARG A 74 0.60 -9.86 -5.76
C ARG A 74 -0.23 -9.27 -6.89
N LEU A 75 -0.49 -7.97 -6.82
CA LEU A 75 -1.08 -7.18 -7.89
C LEU A 75 -0.01 -6.89 -8.96
N ARG A 76 -0.31 -7.18 -10.23
CA ARG A 76 0.52 -6.76 -11.37
C ARG A 76 -0.16 -5.65 -12.16
N ASN A 77 0.68 -4.78 -12.72
CA ASN A 77 0.28 -3.60 -13.50
C ASN A 77 -0.72 -2.72 -12.74
N ALA A 78 -0.45 -2.50 -11.45
CA ALA A 78 -1.30 -1.66 -10.62
C ALA A 78 -1.16 -0.19 -11.05
N VAL A 79 -2.29 0.51 -11.08
CA VAL A 79 -2.42 1.93 -11.42
C VAL A 79 -3.25 2.61 -10.32
N TRP A 80 -2.75 3.71 -9.78
CA TRP A 80 -3.44 4.47 -8.74
C TRP A 80 -4.76 5.07 -9.24
N ARG A 81 -5.81 5.01 -8.41
CA ARG A 81 -7.13 5.57 -8.72
C ARG A 81 -7.57 6.65 -7.73
N GLY A 82 -7.05 6.63 -6.51
CA GLY A 82 -7.33 7.67 -5.52
C GLY A 82 -7.37 7.14 -4.09
N LEU A 83 -7.41 8.06 -3.12
CA LEU A 83 -7.70 7.73 -1.73
C LEU A 83 -9.19 7.40 -1.55
N ARG A 84 -9.48 6.55 -0.57
CA ARG A 84 -10.83 6.16 -0.14
C ARG A 84 -11.03 6.56 1.32
N PRO A 85 -11.23 7.86 1.61
CA PRO A 85 -11.45 8.33 2.98
C PRO A 85 -12.79 7.82 3.56
N ASP A 86 -13.66 7.29 2.69
CA ASP A 86 -14.92 6.65 3.05
C ASP A 86 -14.75 5.21 3.59
N LYS A 87 -13.52 4.65 3.53
CA LYS A 87 -13.22 3.29 3.99
C LYS A 87 -12.23 3.30 5.14
N ILE A 88 -12.33 2.29 5.99
CA ILE A 88 -11.33 2.03 7.04
C ILE A 88 -10.40 0.88 6.64
N PRO A 89 -9.13 0.88 7.09
CA PRO A 89 -8.16 -0.15 6.70
C PRO A 89 -8.62 -1.59 6.94
N ALA A 90 -9.36 -1.83 8.02
CA ALA A 90 -9.88 -3.16 8.38
C ALA A 90 -10.90 -3.73 7.37
N GLU A 91 -11.50 -2.90 6.53
CA GLU A 91 -12.44 -3.34 5.47
C GLU A 91 -11.73 -3.83 4.20
N VAL A 92 -10.42 -3.63 4.09
CA VAL A 92 -9.62 -4.02 2.92
C VAL A 92 -9.06 -5.41 3.15
N ILE A 93 -9.78 -6.44 2.69
CA ILE A 93 -9.49 -7.85 2.99
C ILE A 93 -8.96 -8.58 1.74
N LEU A 94 -8.02 -9.51 1.96
CA LEU A 94 -7.52 -10.48 0.97
C LEU A 94 -8.47 -11.64 0.70
#